data_AF-A0A2D5Y5D8-F1
#
_entry.id   AF-A0A2D5Y5D8-F1
#
_cell.length_a   1.000
_cell.length_b   1.000
_cell.length_c   1.000
_cell.angle_alpha   90.00
_cell.angle_beta   90.00
_cell.angle_gamma   90.00
#
_symmetry.space_group_name_H-M   'P 1'
#
loop_
_entity.id
_entity.type
_entity.pdbx_description
1 polymer ?
#
loop_
_entity_poly.entity_id
_entity_poly.type
_entity_poly.pdbx_seq_one_letter_code
_entity_poly.pdbx_strand_id
1 'polypeptide(L)'
;MSMFMMHQILIHFCVLASIFLTSHAQAQHMGTHSKQNAMGHIDKVQGNRAKADDAPQAPKGSDLPGAQAPAPIPAADALELPQADFTPLRQDRNDRILDIIDPLTIRGEKIGIIRLSGLDIPDYNPYQQGPLAESAAYILRDMLSDTPVRLYHTRDKTTGRKNRMNQSLYHVVIADSESWVQGILVRLGLARVRTDPSTPEMARDLYTLETQAREEKLGLWAFDHYKVLSPDEASAHLNTFAIVEGKVVSAARKQNNIYLNFGQNWREDFTIQVKPINARRFDAAGINLLNLNGQTIRVRGWLQSYNGPYIEIDHPERIEIISP
;
A
#
# COMPACT_ATOMS: atom_id res chain seq x y z
N MET A 1 -27.48 -12.91 7.03
CA MET A 1 -26.88 -11.61 7.43
C MET A 1 -27.64 -11.12 8.67
N SER A 2 -27.04 -11.15 9.86
CA SER A 2 -27.69 -10.46 10.99
C SER A 2 -27.55 -8.97 10.72
N MET A 3 -28.68 -8.29 10.58
CA MET A 3 -28.80 -6.84 10.37
C MET A 3 -27.91 -6.05 11.37
N PHE A 4 -27.62 -6.64 12.52
CA PHE A 4 -26.79 -6.11 13.60
C PHE A 4 -25.29 -5.96 13.25
N MET A 5 -24.70 -6.89 12.50
CA MET A 5 -23.25 -6.87 12.21
C MET A 5 -22.92 -5.84 11.11
N MET A 6 -23.82 -5.71 10.13
CA MET A 6 -23.76 -4.62 9.15
C MET A 6 -23.93 -3.28 9.87
N HIS A 7 -24.92 -3.16 10.77
CA HIS A 7 -25.18 -1.92 11.50
C HIS A 7 -24.01 -1.48 12.41
N GLN A 8 -23.25 -2.40 13.00
CA GLN A 8 -22.06 -2.03 13.79
C GLN A 8 -20.89 -1.54 12.92
N ILE A 9 -20.60 -2.19 11.80
CA ILE A 9 -19.58 -1.69 10.85
C ILE A 9 -19.98 -0.29 10.32
N LEU A 10 -21.27 -0.09 10.05
CA LEU A 10 -21.87 1.17 9.58
C LEU A 10 -21.84 2.30 10.63
N ILE A 11 -22.08 2.00 11.91
CA ILE A 11 -22.02 3.00 13.00
C ILE A 11 -20.57 3.45 13.24
N HIS A 12 -19.58 2.55 13.12
CA HIS A 12 -18.18 2.89 13.30
C HIS A 12 -17.56 3.65 12.12
N PHE A 13 -18.17 3.56 10.93
CA PHE A 13 -17.89 4.45 9.79
C PHE A 13 -18.06 5.94 10.15
N CYS A 14 -19.11 6.29 10.92
CA CYS A 14 -19.32 7.66 11.42
C CYS A 14 -18.34 8.05 12.54
N VAL A 15 -17.88 7.09 13.34
CA VAL A 15 -16.90 7.33 14.42
C VAL A 15 -15.50 7.55 13.86
N LEU A 16 -15.09 6.82 12.82
CA LEU A 16 -13.79 7.04 12.15
C LEU A 16 -13.71 8.43 11.48
N ALA A 17 -14.79 8.91 10.85
CA ALA A 17 -14.88 10.31 10.40
C ALA A 17 -14.62 11.29 11.57
N SER A 18 -15.17 10.97 12.75
CA SER A 18 -15.04 11.81 13.94
C SER A 18 -13.64 11.75 14.59
N ILE A 19 -12.94 10.61 14.52
CA ILE A 19 -11.56 10.43 15.03
C ILE A 19 -10.56 11.22 14.17
N PHE A 20 -10.75 11.24 12.84
CA PHE A 20 -9.95 12.08 11.94
C PHE A 20 -10.19 13.58 12.18
N LEU A 21 -11.40 13.99 12.60
CA LEU A 21 -11.68 15.37 13.01
C LEU A 21 -11.10 15.75 14.39
N THR A 22 -11.14 14.86 15.39
CA THR A 22 -10.67 15.17 16.76
C THR A 22 -9.15 15.11 16.91
N SER A 23 -8.47 14.20 16.21
CA SER A 23 -6.99 14.15 16.20
C SER A 23 -6.38 15.43 15.61
N HIS A 24 -7.08 16.07 14.66
CA HIS A 24 -6.72 17.38 14.09
C HIS A 24 -6.80 18.52 15.12
N ALA A 25 -7.77 18.48 16.04
CA ALA A 25 -7.94 19.49 17.09
C ALA A 25 -6.91 19.35 18.23
N GLN A 26 -6.49 18.11 18.53
CA GLN A 26 -5.58 17.82 19.64
C GLN A 26 -4.10 18.06 19.27
N ALA A 27 -3.72 17.87 18.00
CA ALA A 27 -2.40 18.20 17.48
C ALA A 27 -2.11 19.72 17.46
N GLN A 28 -3.14 20.56 17.30
CA GLN A 28 -3.00 22.03 17.33
C GLN A 28 -2.80 22.59 18.75
N HIS A 29 -3.23 21.87 19.80
CA HIS A 29 -3.17 22.35 21.18
C HIS A 29 -1.88 21.98 21.95
N MET A 30 -1.12 20.97 21.51
CA MET A 30 0.13 20.56 22.16
C MET A 30 1.39 21.30 21.67
N GLY A 31 1.30 22.11 20.61
CA GLY A 31 2.43 22.84 20.03
C GLY A 31 2.92 24.08 20.80
N THR A 32 2.23 24.50 21.87
CA THR A 32 2.51 25.79 22.55
C THR A 32 3.23 25.70 23.89
N HIS A 33 3.53 24.51 24.41
CA HIS A 33 4.22 24.37 25.70
C HIS A 33 5.33 23.32 25.70
N SER A 34 6.51 23.64 25.16
CA SER A 34 7.79 23.15 25.71
C SER A 34 8.99 23.86 25.03
N LYS A 35 9.36 25.02 25.55
CA LYS A 35 10.73 25.55 25.43
C LYS A 35 11.13 26.08 26.80
N GLN A 36 11.86 25.28 27.57
CA GLN A 36 12.86 25.77 28.53
C GLN A 36 13.64 24.60 29.18
N ASN A 37 14.96 24.79 29.22
CA ASN A 37 15.99 24.11 30.01
C ASN A 37 16.40 22.68 29.61
N ALA A 38 17.64 22.52 29.12
CA ALA A 38 18.79 22.29 30.00
C ALA A 38 20.10 22.20 29.19
N MET A 39 21.10 22.93 29.68
CA MET A 39 22.48 22.97 29.23
C MET A 39 23.30 22.09 30.19
N GLY A 40 24.14 21.19 29.68
CA GLY A 40 24.97 20.30 30.50
C GLY A 40 26.03 19.61 29.66
N HIS A 41 27.29 19.84 30.02
CA HIS A 41 28.53 19.61 29.28
C HIS A 41 29.24 18.37 29.81
N ILE A 42 29.62 17.39 28.99
CA ILE A 42 30.77 16.49 29.30
C ILE A 42 31.38 15.84 28.05
N ASP A 43 32.68 15.56 28.17
CA ASP A 43 33.74 15.43 27.18
C ASP A 43 33.84 14.14 26.34
N LYS A 44 34.67 14.30 25.30
CA LYS A 44 35.18 13.35 24.29
C LYS A 44 35.84 12.09 24.85
N VAL A 45 35.61 10.96 24.18
CA VAL A 45 36.64 9.93 23.91
C VAL A 45 36.45 9.36 22.50
N GLN A 46 37.50 9.45 21.68
CA GLN A 46 37.62 8.86 20.34
C GLN A 46 37.96 7.36 20.43
N GLY A 47 37.28 6.55 19.63
CA GLY A 47 37.58 5.14 19.41
C GLY A 47 37.00 4.64 18.10
N ASN A 48 37.87 4.49 17.10
CA ASN A 48 37.59 4.08 15.72
C ASN A 48 36.99 2.66 15.66
N ARG A 49 35.80 2.48 15.05
CA ARG A 49 35.34 1.18 14.54
C ARG A 49 34.35 1.36 13.38
N ALA A 50 34.58 0.53 12.35
CA ALA A 50 33.94 0.41 11.04
C ALA A 50 32.48 0.88 10.89
N LYS A 51 32.24 1.68 9.83
CA LYS A 51 30.94 2.08 9.31
C LYS A 51 30.21 0.86 8.71
N ALA A 52 29.18 0.39 9.40
CA ALA A 52 28.17 -0.54 8.89
C ALA A 52 26.80 0.10 9.08
N ASP A 53 26.00 0.07 8.01
CA ASP A 53 24.53 0.19 7.97
C ASP A 53 23.86 1.42 8.60
N ASP A 54 23.85 2.55 7.87
CA ASP A 54 22.84 3.60 8.05
C ASP A 54 21.66 3.34 7.11
N ALA A 55 20.62 2.67 7.62
CA ALA A 55 19.30 2.71 7.01
C ALA A 55 18.72 4.14 7.17
N PRO A 56 18.12 4.75 6.13
CA PRO A 56 17.56 6.09 6.26
C PRO A 56 16.41 6.10 7.28
N GLN A 57 16.53 6.94 8.29
CA GLN A 57 15.45 7.24 9.24
C GLN A 57 14.30 7.92 8.49
N ALA A 58 13.07 7.47 8.74
CA ALA A 58 11.86 8.15 8.28
C ALA A 58 11.82 9.60 8.83
N PRO A 59 11.36 10.59 8.04
CA PRO A 59 11.26 11.96 8.50
C PRO A 59 10.28 12.09 9.68
N LYS A 60 10.61 12.96 10.64
CA LYS A 60 9.79 13.28 11.81
C LYS A 60 8.50 13.98 11.37
N GLY A 61 7.36 13.56 11.92
CA GLY A 61 6.00 13.95 11.53
C GLY A 61 5.57 15.39 11.90
N SER A 62 6.34 16.40 11.53
CA SER A 62 5.96 17.80 11.74
C SER A 62 6.28 18.63 10.50
N ASP A 63 5.54 18.39 9.41
CA ASP A 63 5.35 19.28 8.27
C ASP A 63 4.21 18.74 7.37
N LEU A 64 2.99 18.62 7.93
CA LEU A 64 1.77 18.38 7.15
C LEU A 64 1.11 19.75 6.87
N PRO A 65 1.21 20.31 5.63
CA PRO A 65 0.48 21.52 5.27
C PRO A 65 -1.03 21.25 5.18
N GLY A 66 -1.82 22.28 5.51
CA GLY A 66 -3.25 22.21 5.85
C GLY A 66 -4.11 21.36 4.91
N ALA A 67 -4.56 20.22 5.43
CA ALA A 67 -5.53 19.36 4.77
C ALA A 67 -6.93 20.02 4.83
N GLN A 68 -7.52 20.22 3.65
CA GLN A 68 -8.93 20.53 3.51
C GLN A 68 -9.75 19.38 4.11
N ALA A 69 -10.82 19.67 4.84
CA ALA A 69 -11.63 18.65 5.51
C ALA A 69 -12.03 17.54 4.51
N PRO A 70 -11.88 16.25 4.88
CA PRO A 70 -12.21 15.16 3.97
C PRO A 70 -13.67 15.26 3.53
N ALA A 71 -13.93 14.86 2.27
CA ALA A 71 -15.28 14.77 1.75
C ALA A 71 -16.15 13.89 2.67
N PRO A 72 -17.44 14.22 2.84
CA PRO A 72 -18.33 13.40 3.65
C PRO A 72 -18.32 11.97 3.13
N ILE A 73 -18.10 11.02 4.04
CA ILE A 73 -18.22 9.59 3.76
C ILE A 73 -19.61 9.36 3.13
N PRO A 74 -19.70 8.65 2.00
CA PRO A 74 -20.99 8.30 1.40
C PRO A 74 -21.89 7.63 2.44
N ALA A 75 -23.20 7.88 2.35
CA ALA A 75 -24.18 7.31 3.27
C ALA A 75 -23.97 5.79 3.40
N ALA A 76 -23.85 5.35 4.64
CA ALA A 76 -23.36 4.04 5.02
C ALA A 76 -24.18 2.88 4.37
N ASP A 77 -25.46 3.10 4.07
CA ASP A 77 -26.38 2.09 3.53
C ASP A 77 -26.06 1.57 2.11
N ALA A 78 -25.01 2.05 1.44
CA ALA A 78 -24.70 1.71 0.04
C ALA A 78 -23.34 1.03 -0.21
N LEU A 79 -22.49 0.80 0.81
CA LEU A 79 -21.20 0.15 0.58
C LEU A 79 -21.33 -1.38 0.67
N GLU A 80 -21.65 -2.02 -0.45
CA GLU A 80 -21.54 -3.48 -0.56
C GLU A 80 -20.10 -3.91 -0.20
N LEU A 81 -19.98 -4.82 0.76
CA LEU A 81 -18.69 -5.32 1.18
C LEU A 81 -18.02 -6.05 0.01
N PRO A 82 -16.77 -5.69 -0.37
CA PRO A 82 -16.10 -6.28 -1.51
C PRO A 82 -16.09 -7.80 -1.48
N GLN A 83 -16.52 -8.41 -2.59
CA GLN A 83 -16.34 -9.83 -2.90
C GLN A 83 -15.46 -9.93 -4.15
N ALA A 84 -14.89 -11.11 -4.43
CA ALA A 84 -14.05 -11.33 -5.61
C ALA A 84 -14.13 -12.78 -6.10
N ASP A 85 -13.78 -12.99 -7.38
CA ASP A 85 -13.59 -14.33 -7.93
C ASP A 85 -12.18 -14.85 -7.59
N PHE A 86 -12.10 -15.79 -6.65
CA PHE A 86 -10.85 -16.40 -6.22
C PHE A 86 -10.41 -17.61 -7.07
N THR A 87 -11.04 -17.86 -8.23
CA THR A 87 -10.67 -18.95 -9.16
C THR A 87 -9.18 -18.97 -9.53
N PRO A 88 -8.49 -17.83 -9.74
CA PRO A 88 -7.05 -17.82 -9.98
C PRO A 88 -6.21 -18.43 -8.84
N LEU A 89 -6.70 -18.37 -7.60
CA LEU A 89 -6.01 -18.86 -6.42
C LEU A 89 -6.41 -20.30 -6.05
N ARG A 90 -5.71 -20.86 -5.07
CA ARG A 90 -6.10 -22.12 -4.42
C ARG A 90 -6.71 -21.82 -3.06
N GLN A 91 -7.91 -22.34 -2.81
CA GLN A 91 -8.47 -22.40 -1.47
C GLN A 91 -7.70 -23.42 -0.62
N ASP A 92 -7.23 -23.01 0.55
CA ASP A 92 -6.73 -23.89 1.61
C ASP A 92 -7.86 -24.21 2.60
N ARG A 93 -7.53 -24.81 3.74
CA ARG A 93 -8.44 -25.07 4.85
C ARG A 93 -9.05 -23.77 5.40
N ASN A 94 -10.27 -23.89 5.90
CA ASN A 94 -10.89 -22.84 6.70
C ASN A 94 -10.19 -22.72 8.05
N ASP A 95 -10.11 -21.50 8.55
CA ASP A 95 -9.49 -21.15 9.83
C ASP A 95 -10.41 -20.26 10.68
N ARG A 96 -10.04 -20.03 11.93
CA ARG A 96 -10.68 -19.06 12.83
C ARG A 96 -9.64 -18.05 13.28
N ILE A 97 -9.98 -16.77 13.23
CA ILE A 97 -9.04 -15.72 13.63
C ILE A 97 -9.11 -15.51 15.14
N LEU A 98 -7.95 -15.67 15.79
CA LEU A 98 -7.80 -15.56 17.24
C LEU A 98 -7.40 -14.15 17.67
N ASP A 99 -6.58 -13.47 16.87
CA ASP A 99 -5.98 -12.18 17.25
C ASP A 99 -5.53 -11.38 16.02
N ILE A 100 -5.47 -10.06 16.15
CA ILE A 100 -4.93 -9.12 15.16
C ILE A 100 -3.57 -8.65 15.66
N ILE A 101 -2.50 -9.14 15.03
CA ILE A 101 -1.12 -8.84 15.44
C ILE A 101 -0.77 -7.40 15.05
N ASP A 102 -1.04 -7.04 13.79
CA ASP A 102 -0.79 -5.73 13.23
C ASP A 102 -1.78 -5.46 12.06
N PRO A 103 -1.84 -4.23 11.50
CA PRO A 103 -2.77 -3.86 10.43
C PRO A 103 -2.67 -4.68 9.13
N LEU A 104 -1.66 -5.53 9.00
CA LEU A 104 -1.40 -6.39 7.85
C LEU A 104 -1.19 -7.86 8.24
N THR A 105 -1.25 -8.19 9.53
CA THR A 105 -0.94 -9.54 10.04
C THR A 105 -1.95 -9.97 11.08
N ILE A 106 -2.53 -11.15 10.88
CA ILE A 106 -3.52 -11.77 11.78
C ILE A 106 -3.04 -13.14 12.25
N ARG A 107 -3.60 -13.64 13.35
CA ARG A 107 -3.33 -14.97 13.89
C ARG A 107 -4.53 -15.88 13.70
N GLY A 108 -4.38 -16.91 12.86
CA GLY A 108 -5.34 -18.00 12.74
C GLY A 108 -5.06 -19.14 13.74
N GLU A 109 -6.09 -19.88 14.11
CA GLU A 109 -6.03 -21.04 15.00
C GLU A 109 -5.18 -22.18 14.41
N LYS A 110 -5.34 -22.46 13.11
CA LYS A 110 -4.69 -23.59 12.43
C LYS A 110 -3.43 -23.18 11.69
N ILE A 111 -3.46 -22.04 11.01
CA ILE A 111 -2.34 -21.56 10.18
C ILE A 111 -1.27 -20.84 11.02
N GLY A 112 -1.65 -20.30 12.18
CA GLY A 112 -0.77 -19.45 12.98
C GLY A 112 -0.68 -18.05 12.37
N ILE A 113 0.51 -17.60 11.97
CA ILE A 113 0.70 -16.22 11.48
C ILE A 113 0.33 -16.12 9.99
N ILE A 114 -0.67 -15.29 9.71
CA ILE A 114 -1.18 -14.98 8.38
C ILE A 114 -0.85 -13.51 8.06
N ARG A 115 -0.18 -13.29 6.93
CA ARG A 115 0.11 -11.97 6.36
C ARG A 115 -0.86 -11.71 5.21
N LEU A 116 -1.53 -10.56 5.24
CA LEU A 116 -2.43 -10.13 4.18
C LEU A 116 -1.62 -9.77 2.92
N SER A 117 -1.86 -10.51 1.82
CA SER A 117 -1.15 -10.30 0.55
C SER A 117 -1.64 -9.07 -0.20
N GLY A 118 -0.74 -8.44 -0.97
CA GLY A 118 -1.10 -7.40 -1.94
C GLY A 118 -1.28 -5.98 -1.37
N LEU A 119 -0.96 -5.75 -0.09
CA LEU A 119 -1.23 -4.48 0.59
C LEU A 119 0.05 -3.74 1.03
N ASP A 120 -0.08 -2.41 1.06
CA ASP A 120 0.79 -1.47 1.74
C ASP A 120 -0.06 -0.48 2.55
N ILE A 121 0.32 -0.25 3.80
CA ILE A 121 -0.28 0.77 4.66
C ILE A 121 0.85 1.75 4.96
N PRO A 122 0.83 2.95 4.36
CA PRO A 122 2.03 3.79 4.25
C PRO A 122 2.52 4.37 5.58
N ASP A 123 1.65 4.46 6.58
CA ASP A 123 1.96 4.94 7.93
C ASP A 123 2.08 3.81 8.97
N TYR A 124 2.13 2.55 8.52
CA TYR A 124 2.39 1.43 9.42
C TYR A 124 3.84 1.47 9.91
N ASN A 125 3.98 1.68 11.22
CA ASN A 125 5.25 1.59 11.92
C ASN A 125 5.03 0.81 13.23
N PRO A 126 5.77 -0.29 13.47
CA PRO A 126 5.54 -1.17 14.62
C PRO A 126 5.76 -0.48 15.98
N TYR A 127 6.47 0.64 16.02
CA TYR A 127 6.74 1.39 17.25
C TYR A 127 5.78 2.57 17.47
N GLN A 128 5.26 3.15 16.39
CA GLN A 128 4.34 4.29 16.45
C GLN A 128 3.42 4.26 15.24
N GLN A 129 2.19 3.77 15.44
CA GLN A 129 1.21 3.65 14.36
C GLN A 129 0.71 5.02 13.90
N GLY A 130 0.54 5.20 12.59
CA GLY A 130 -0.22 6.32 12.06
C GLY A 130 -1.74 6.06 12.03
N PRO A 131 -2.54 7.09 11.75
CA PRO A 131 -4.01 7.00 11.78
C PRO A 131 -4.61 5.95 10.83
N LEU A 132 -4.02 5.71 9.65
CA LEU A 132 -4.52 4.71 8.69
C LEU A 132 -4.27 3.30 9.25
N ALA A 133 -3.05 3.06 9.74
CA ALA A 133 -2.67 1.81 10.40
C ALA A 133 -3.56 1.49 11.62
N GLU A 134 -3.82 2.48 12.49
CA GLU A 134 -4.73 2.30 13.62
C GLU A 134 -6.16 1.95 13.18
N SER A 135 -6.67 2.68 12.19
CA SER A 135 -8.01 2.45 11.61
C SER A 135 -8.12 1.05 10.99
N ALA A 136 -7.10 0.62 10.25
CA ALA A 136 -7.05 -0.72 9.64
C ALA A 136 -7.02 -1.81 10.72
N ALA A 137 -6.20 -1.68 11.77
CA ALA A 137 -6.18 -2.65 12.86
C ALA A 137 -7.52 -2.68 13.61
N TYR A 138 -8.16 -1.53 13.83
CA TYR A 138 -9.47 -1.45 14.46
C TYR A 138 -10.53 -2.20 13.65
N ILE A 139 -10.63 -1.92 12.35
CA ILE A 139 -11.58 -2.60 11.44
C ILE A 139 -11.29 -4.09 11.36
N LEU A 140 -10.03 -4.51 11.31
CA LEU A 140 -9.68 -5.93 11.33
C LEU A 140 -10.14 -6.62 12.63
N ARG A 141 -10.00 -5.97 13.79
CA ARG A 141 -10.49 -6.55 15.06
C ARG A 141 -12.00 -6.70 15.05
N ASP A 142 -12.70 -5.64 14.66
CA ASP A 142 -14.17 -5.64 14.58
C ASP A 142 -14.70 -6.76 13.65
N MET A 143 -14.10 -6.91 12.47
CA MET A 143 -14.57 -7.87 11.47
C MET A 143 -14.13 -9.31 11.71
N LEU A 144 -13.00 -9.54 12.40
CA LEU A 144 -12.37 -10.86 12.44
C LEU A 144 -12.27 -11.50 13.83
N SER A 145 -12.57 -10.79 14.92
CA SER A 145 -12.54 -11.40 16.26
C SER A 145 -13.46 -12.63 16.34
N ASP A 146 -12.86 -13.79 16.62
CA ASP A 146 -13.51 -15.12 16.67
C ASP A 146 -14.28 -15.53 15.39
N THR A 147 -13.92 -14.93 14.26
CA THR A 147 -14.66 -15.10 13.01
C THR A 147 -14.08 -16.25 12.16
N PRO A 148 -14.93 -17.17 11.63
CA PRO A 148 -14.50 -18.18 10.68
C PRO A 148 -14.18 -17.58 9.31
N VAL A 149 -13.05 -17.98 8.74
CA VAL A 149 -12.55 -17.47 7.46
C VAL A 149 -12.19 -18.59 6.49
N ARG A 150 -12.35 -18.31 5.20
CA ARG A 150 -11.76 -19.06 4.09
C ARG A 150 -10.45 -18.39 3.68
N LEU A 151 -9.44 -19.21 3.41
CA LEU A 151 -8.10 -18.77 3.10
C LEU A 151 -7.71 -19.18 1.68
N TYR A 152 -7.18 -18.23 0.92
CA TYR A 152 -6.74 -18.44 -0.47
C TYR A 152 -5.29 -18.01 -0.63
N HIS A 153 -4.46 -18.86 -1.25
CA HIS A 153 -3.06 -18.58 -1.51
C HIS A 153 -2.71 -18.93 -2.97
N THR A 154 -1.52 -18.54 -3.43
CA THR A 154 -1.07 -18.84 -4.80
C THR A 154 -1.12 -20.32 -5.13
N ARG A 155 -1.41 -20.66 -6.39
CA ARG A 155 -1.33 -22.04 -6.89
C ARG A 155 0.11 -22.54 -6.97
N ASP A 156 1.08 -21.63 -7.06
CA ASP A 156 2.49 -21.97 -7.04
C ASP A 156 2.84 -22.74 -5.75
N LYS A 157 3.58 -23.84 -5.91
CA LYS A 157 4.02 -24.69 -4.81
C LYS A 157 5.39 -24.26 -4.27
N THR A 158 6.10 -23.45 -5.02
CA THR A 158 7.52 -23.10 -4.81
C THR A 158 7.69 -21.69 -4.23
N THR A 159 6.91 -20.72 -4.71
CA THR A 159 6.99 -19.33 -4.25
C THR A 159 5.63 -18.81 -3.76
N GLY A 160 5.60 -17.64 -3.12
CA GLY A 160 4.36 -16.91 -2.80
C GLY A 160 3.49 -17.46 -1.67
N ARG A 161 3.87 -18.59 -1.04
CA ARG A 161 3.12 -19.12 0.13
C ARG A 161 3.54 -18.51 1.46
N LYS A 162 4.79 -18.08 1.54
CA LYS A 162 5.37 -17.47 2.74
C LYS A 162 6.30 -16.34 2.35
N ASN A 163 6.38 -15.34 3.21
CA ASN A 163 7.38 -14.28 3.06
C ASN A 163 8.72 -14.66 3.71
N ARG A 164 9.73 -13.77 3.60
CA ARG A 164 11.07 -13.94 4.20
C ARG A 164 11.04 -14.13 5.72
N MET A 165 9.99 -13.64 6.40
CA MET A 165 9.79 -13.79 7.85
C MET A 165 9.02 -15.07 8.20
N ASN A 166 8.82 -15.99 7.25
CA ASN A 166 8.09 -17.25 7.40
C ASN A 166 6.61 -17.08 7.78
N GLN A 167 6.03 -15.89 7.55
CA GLN A 167 4.58 -15.64 7.70
C GLN A 167 3.86 -16.15 6.46
N SER A 168 2.71 -16.78 6.64
CA SER A 168 1.96 -17.37 5.53
C SER A 168 1.13 -16.31 4.79
N LEU A 169 1.26 -16.26 3.47
CA LEU A 169 0.65 -15.23 2.61
C LEU A 169 -0.73 -15.69 2.14
N TYR A 170 -1.77 -14.92 2.45
CA TYR A 170 -3.15 -15.26 2.11
C TYR A 170 -3.98 -14.06 1.70
N HIS A 171 -4.96 -14.33 0.83
CA HIS A 171 -6.23 -13.61 0.74
C HIS A 171 -7.22 -14.23 1.73
N VAL A 172 -7.93 -13.39 2.48
CA VAL A 172 -8.81 -13.81 3.58
C VAL A 172 -10.24 -13.41 3.26
N VAL A 173 -11.15 -14.38 3.34
CA VAL A 173 -12.58 -14.18 3.08
C VAL A 173 -13.36 -14.57 4.32
N ILE A 174 -14.21 -13.66 4.81
CA ILE A 174 -15.12 -13.94 5.92
C ILE A 174 -16.17 -14.96 5.45
N ALA A 175 -16.31 -16.07 6.17
CA ALA A 175 -17.09 -17.21 5.68
C ALA A 175 -18.58 -16.86 5.48
N ASP A 176 -19.17 -16.13 6.42
CA ASP A 176 -20.62 -15.88 6.48
C ASP A 176 -21.11 -14.83 5.47
N SER A 177 -20.31 -13.79 5.23
CA SER A 177 -20.66 -12.67 4.34
C SER A 177 -20.00 -12.77 2.96
N GLU A 178 -19.10 -13.74 2.79
CA GLU A 178 -18.21 -13.89 1.63
C GLU A 178 -17.34 -12.66 1.33
N SER A 179 -17.21 -11.76 2.31
CA SER A 179 -16.49 -10.50 2.13
C SER A 179 -14.99 -10.69 2.18
N TRP A 180 -14.30 -10.04 1.26
CA TRP A 180 -12.87 -10.07 1.10
C TRP A 180 -12.17 -9.00 1.96
N VAL A 181 -11.40 -9.45 2.94
CA VAL A 181 -10.75 -8.58 3.94
C VAL A 181 -9.82 -7.55 3.29
N GLN A 182 -8.93 -7.98 2.38
CA GLN A 182 -8.03 -7.04 1.70
C GLN A 182 -8.80 -6.06 0.80
N GLY A 183 -9.86 -6.54 0.14
CA GLY A 183 -10.72 -5.69 -0.67
C GLY A 183 -11.37 -4.59 0.16
N ILE A 184 -11.86 -4.91 1.36
CA ILE A 184 -12.41 -3.93 2.30
C ILE A 184 -11.35 -2.87 2.65
N LEU A 185 -10.15 -3.26 3.09
CA LEU A 185 -9.10 -2.31 3.47
C LEU A 185 -8.72 -1.34 2.33
N VAL A 186 -8.68 -1.84 1.10
CA VAL A 186 -8.40 -1.03 -0.09
C VAL A 186 -9.58 -0.12 -0.45
N ARG A 187 -10.81 -0.64 -0.42
CA ARG A 187 -12.02 0.12 -0.76
C ARG A 187 -12.28 1.28 0.20
N LEU A 188 -11.85 1.14 1.45
CA LEU A 188 -11.90 2.19 2.47
C LEU A 188 -10.75 3.20 2.37
N GLY A 189 -9.78 2.98 1.48
CA GLY A 189 -8.58 3.80 1.39
C GLY A 189 -7.68 3.69 2.62
N LEU A 190 -7.73 2.58 3.37
CA LEU A 190 -6.83 2.34 4.52
C LEU A 190 -5.52 1.67 4.10
N ALA A 191 -5.53 0.99 2.96
CA ALA A 191 -4.38 0.42 2.31
C ALA A 191 -4.36 0.80 0.83
N ARG A 192 -3.16 0.87 0.26
CA ARG A 192 -2.94 0.90 -1.19
C ARG A 192 -2.35 -0.42 -1.66
N VAL A 193 -2.49 -0.70 -2.94
CA VAL A 193 -2.16 -2.01 -3.49
C VAL A 193 -0.68 -2.08 -3.81
N ARG A 194 0.01 -3.03 -3.17
CA ARG A 194 1.43 -3.34 -3.37
C ARG A 194 1.59 -4.78 -3.80
N THR A 195 1.87 -4.96 -5.08
CA THR A 195 2.05 -6.27 -5.69
C THR A 195 3.41 -6.88 -5.40
N ASP A 196 3.47 -8.20 -5.54
CA ASP A 196 4.66 -9.03 -5.43
C ASP A 196 4.66 -10.04 -6.59
N PRO A 197 5.80 -10.27 -7.26
CA PRO A 197 5.87 -11.20 -8.39
C PRO A 197 5.48 -12.64 -8.04
N SER A 198 5.50 -13.01 -6.75
CA SER A 198 5.15 -14.35 -6.29
C SER A 198 3.67 -14.51 -5.90
N THR A 199 2.90 -13.42 -5.84
CA THR A 199 1.44 -13.45 -5.59
C THR A 199 0.70 -12.44 -6.49
N PRO A 200 0.72 -12.63 -7.82
CA PRO A 200 0.13 -11.67 -8.78
C PRO A 200 -1.40 -11.75 -8.90
N GLU A 201 -2.03 -12.85 -8.48
CA GLU A 201 -3.34 -13.28 -8.99
C GLU A 201 -4.51 -12.31 -8.76
N MET A 202 -4.49 -11.54 -7.67
CA MET A 202 -5.60 -10.65 -7.27
C MET A 202 -5.28 -9.16 -7.49
N ALA A 203 -4.19 -8.83 -8.18
CA ALA A 203 -3.77 -7.44 -8.36
C ALA A 203 -4.85 -6.61 -9.06
N ARG A 204 -5.45 -7.14 -10.14
CA ARG A 204 -6.46 -6.42 -10.94
C ARG A 204 -7.73 -6.13 -10.16
N ASP A 205 -8.22 -7.07 -9.37
CA ASP A 205 -9.40 -6.88 -8.52
C ASP A 205 -9.13 -5.83 -7.44
N LEU A 206 -7.95 -5.86 -6.83
CA LEU A 206 -7.53 -4.81 -5.89
C LEU A 206 -7.43 -3.43 -6.58
N TYR A 207 -6.96 -3.34 -7.82
CA TYR A 207 -6.90 -2.06 -8.56
C TYR A 207 -8.27 -1.45 -8.85
N THR A 208 -9.26 -2.29 -9.11
CA THR A 208 -10.65 -1.84 -9.28
C THR A 208 -11.14 -1.16 -8.00
N LEU A 209 -10.94 -1.80 -6.85
CA LEU A 209 -11.33 -1.25 -5.54
C LEU A 209 -10.51 -0.01 -5.16
N GLU A 210 -9.22 -0.01 -5.48
CA GLU A 210 -8.32 1.12 -5.24
C GLU A 210 -8.72 2.35 -6.06
N THR A 211 -9.17 2.13 -7.31
CA THR A 211 -9.65 3.20 -8.18
C THR A 211 -10.92 3.85 -7.63
N GLN A 212 -11.87 3.04 -7.15
CA GLN A 212 -13.08 3.57 -6.50
C GLN A 212 -12.73 4.40 -5.26
N ALA A 213 -11.83 3.90 -4.41
CA ALA A 213 -11.38 4.63 -3.21
C ALA A 213 -10.67 5.95 -3.57
N ARG A 214 -9.92 5.98 -4.67
CA ARG A 214 -9.27 7.19 -5.21
C ARG A 214 -10.28 8.22 -5.69
N GLU A 215 -11.23 7.81 -6.52
CA GLU A 215 -12.26 8.68 -7.10
C GLU A 215 -13.14 9.31 -6.01
N GLU A 216 -13.44 8.55 -4.96
CA GLU A 216 -14.21 9.01 -3.79
C GLU A 216 -13.36 9.73 -2.73
N LYS A 217 -12.04 9.83 -2.93
CA LYS A 217 -11.08 10.43 -1.99
C LYS A 217 -11.19 9.86 -0.56
N LEU A 218 -11.33 8.54 -0.44
CA LEU A 218 -11.44 7.87 0.85
C LEU A 218 -10.07 7.65 1.50
N GLY A 219 -10.02 7.76 2.83
CA GLY A 219 -8.83 7.44 3.62
C GLY A 219 -7.58 8.15 3.12
N LEU A 220 -6.55 7.37 2.75
CA LEU A 220 -5.28 7.85 2.23
C LEU A 220 -5.46 8.76 0.99
N TRP A 221 -6.48 8.53 0.18
CA TRP A 221 -6.72 9.29 -1.05
C TRP A 221 -7.32 10.68 -0.82
N ALA A 222 -7.69 11.02 0.41
CA ALA A 222 -8.07 12.38 0.79
C ALA A 222 -6.87 13.33 0.89
N PHE A 223 -5.65 12.80 1.00
CA PHE A 223 -4.44 13.58 1.24
C PHE A 223 -3.58 13.68 -0.02
N ASP A 224 -3.18 14.91 -0.37
CA ASP A 224 -2.32 15.18 -1.53
C ASP A 224 -0.99 14.40 -1.50
N HIS A 225 -0.48 14.09 -0.31
CA HIS A 225 0.75 13.32 -0.15
C HIS A 225 0.68 11.90 -0.75
N TYR A 226 -0.51 11.30 -0.81
CA TYR A 226 -0.71 9.94 -1.32
C TYR A 226 -1.35 9.88 -2.70
N LYS A 227 -1.59 11.04 -3.34
CA LYS A 227 -2.21 11.08 -4.67
C LYS A 227 -1.36 10.34 -5.71
N VAL A 228 -1.99 10.01 -6.84
CA VAL A 228 -1.25 9.57 -8.03
C VAL A 228 -0.44 10.75 -8.54
N LEU A 229 0.88 10.58 -8.60
CA LEU A 229 1.82 11.61 -9.01
C LEU A 229 1.89 11.71 -10.53
N SER A 230 2.08 12.92 -11.03
CA SER A 230 2.61 13.10 -12.39
C SER A 230 4.12 12.76 -12.43
N PRO A 231 4.70 12.56 -13.63
CA PRO A 231 6.13 12.31 -13.75
C PRO A 231 6.99 13.46 -13.19
N ASP A 232 6.52 14.71 -13.31
CA ASP A 232 7.24 15.89 -12.85
C ASP A 232 7.26 16.02 -11.32
N GLU A 233 6.24 15.47 -10.64
CA GLU A 233 6.13 15.45 -9.19
C GLU A 233 7.02 14.39 -8.54
N ALA A 234 7.46 13.37 -9.28
CA ALA A 234 8.17 12.21 -8.75
C ALA A 234 9.45 12.56 -7.96
N SER A 235 10.17 13.61 -8.38
CA SER A 235 11.41 14.06 -7.72
C SER A 235 11.20 14.54 -6.28
N ALA A 236 10.01 15.05 -5.93
CA ALA A 236 9.70 15.51 -4.57
C ALA A 236 9.34 14.36 -3.63
N HIS A 237 9.15 13.14 -4.15
CA HIS A 237 8.67 11.97 -3.40
C HIS A 237 9.71 10.82 -3.34
N LEU A 238 11.00 11.14 -3.51
CA LEU A 238 12.08 10.15 -3.44
C LEU A 238 12.08 9.37 -2.11
N ASN A 239 12.48 8.11 -2.19
CA ASN A 239 12.51 7.14 -1.09
C ASN A 239 11.14 6.81 -0.49
N THR A 240 10.07 7.01 -1.24
CA THR A 240 8.71 6.59 -0.86
C THR A 240 8.18 5.58 -1.88
N PHE A 241 7.28 4.70 -1.44
CA PHE A 241 6.45 3.96 -2.38
C PHE A 241 5.37 4.91 -2.92
N ALA A 242 5.23 4.97 -4.23
CA ALA A 242 4.31 5.88 -4.90
C ALA A 242 3.65 5.23 -6.12
N ILE A 243 2.60 5.89 -6.60
CA ILE A 243 1.95 5.59 -7.87
C ILE A 243 2.19 6.79 -8.77
N VAL A 244 2.79 6.56 -9.94
CA VAL A 244 3.09 7.60 -10.93
C VAL A 244 2.31 7.28 -12.20
N GLU A 245 1.62 8.26 -12.74
CA GLU A 245 0.88 8.13 -13.99
C GLU A 245 1.34 9.18 -15.00
N GLY A 246 1.56 8.78 -16.25
CA GLY A 246 1.96 9.70 -17.28
C GLY A 246 2.11 9.05 -18.64
N LYS A 247 2.35 9.89 -19.65
CA LYS A 247 2.59 9.45 -21.02
C LYS A 247 4.06 9.10 -21.20
N VAL A 248 4.34 7.89 -21.68
CA VAL A 248 5.69 7.48 -22.04
C VAL A 248 6.13 8.25 -23.29
N VAL A 249 7.23 9.00 -23.17
CA VAL A 249 7.83 9.76 -24.27
C VAL A 249 8.71 8.85 -25.11
N SER A 250 9.50 7.99 -24.47
CA SER A 250 10.35 7.02 -25.16
C SER A 250 10.53 5.72 -24.39
N ALA A 251 10.50 4.60 -25.11
CA ALA A 251 10.74 3.25 -24.64
C ALA A 251 11.93 2.70 -25.41
N ALA A 252 13.03 2.39 -24.72
CA ALA A 252 14.29 2.01 -25.35
C ALA A 252 15.04 0.94 -24.56
N ARG A 253 15.85 0.14 -25.26
CA ARG A 253 16.77 -0.81 -24.64
C ARG A 253 18.19 -0.25 -24.64
N LYS A 254 18.85 -0.23 -23.48
CA LYS A 254 20.24 0.21 -23.33
C LYS A 254 20.97 -0.65 -22.28
N GLN A 255 22.12 -1.20 -22.64
CA GLN A 255 22.89 -2.13 -21.78
C GLN A 255 22.00 -3.25 -21.21
N ASN A 256 21.20 -3.87 -22.08
CA ASN A 256 20.20 -4.90 -21.80
C ASN A 256 19.00 -4.48 -20.92
N ASN A 257 19.04 -3.35 -20.22
CA ASN A 257 17.89 -2.81 -19.50
C ASN A 257 16.89 -2.17 -20.48
N ILE A 258 15.61 -2.25 -20.16
CA ILE A 258 14.56 -1.47 -20.84
C ILE A 258 14.27 -0.24 -19.98
N TYR A 259 14.16 0.91 -20.62
CA TYR A 259 13.81 2.18 -20.00
C TYR A 259 12.54 2.74 -20.64
N LEU A 260 11.61 3.20 -19.82
CA LEU A 260 10.46 4.02 -20.25
C LEU A 260 10.67 5.42 -19.66
N ASN A 261 10.98 6.40 -20.50
CA ASN A 261 11.27 7.77 -20.11
C ASN A 261 10.03 8.65 -20.31
N PHE A 262 9.81 9.59 -19.40
CA PHE A 262 8.65 10.48 -19.39
C PHE A 262 9.00 11.93 -19.77
N GLY A 263 10.27 12.22 -20.03
CA GLY A 263 10.75 13.49 -20.56
C GLY A 263 11.77 13.30 -21.68
N GLN A 264 12.38 14.42 -22.08
CA GLN A 264 13.45 14.45 -23.08
C GLN A 264 14.84 14.23 -22.46
N ASN A 265 14.99 14.56 -21.17
CA ASN A 265 16.25 14.49 -20.45
C ASN A 265 16.15 13.46 -19.30
N TRP A 266 16.50 12.22 -19.62
CA TRP A 266 16.51 11.09 -18.68
C TRP A 266 17.33 11.32 -17.40
N ARG A 267 18.22 12.33 -17.37
CA ARG A 267 19.02 12.67 -16.18
C ARG A 267 18.24 13.40 -15.09
N GLU A 268 17.10 13.98 -15.46
CA GLU A 268 16.30 14.87 -14.62
C GLU A 268 14.83 14.43 -14.58
N ASP A 269 14.36 13.75 -15.64
CA ASP A 269 12.99 13.27 -15.73
C ASP A 269 12.76 11.94 -15.00
N PHE A 270 11.48 11.65 -14.80
CA PHE A 270 11.06 10.36 -14.28
C PHE A 270 11.26 9.25 -15.31
N THR A 271 11.87 8.15 -14.86
CA THR A 271 12.14 6.97 -15.69
C THR A 271 11.65 5.69 -15.02
N ILE A 272 11.11 4.76 -15.80
CA ILE A 272 10.90 3.37 -15.36
C ILE A 272 12.02 2.51 -15.92
N GLN A 273 12.62 1.68 -15.07
CA GLN A 273 13.63 0.71 -15.49
C GLN A 273 13.11 -0.72 -15.34
N VAL A 274 13.38 -1.57 -16.33
CA VAL A 274 13.17 -3.01 -16.26
C VAL A 274 14.47 -3.75 -16.53
N LYS A 275 14.94 -4.51 -15.55
CA LYS A 275 16.14 -5.33 -15.67
C LYS A 275 15.91 -6.50 -16.65
N PRO A 276 16.98 -7.01 -17.30
CA PRO A 276 16.88 -8.08 -18.30
C PRO A 276 16.21 -9.35 -17.76
N ILE A 277 16.48 -9.69 -16.49
CA ILE A 277 15.93 -10.86 -15.82
C ILE A 277 14.40 -10.80 -15.68
N ASN A 278 13.84 -9.59 -15.62
CA ASN A 278 12.41 -9.37 -15.43
C ASN A 278 11.65 -9.17 -16.74
N ALA A 279 12.32 -8.72 -17.82
CA ALA A 279 11.69 -8.42 -19.11
C ALA A 279 10.84 -9.58 -19.64
N ARG A 280 11.30 -10.84 -19.47
CA ARG A 280 10.57 -12.04 -19.92
C ARG A 280 9.20 -12.20 -19.26
N ARG A 281 8.99 -11.69 -18.05
CA ARG A 281 7.70 -11.76 -17.35
C ARG A 281 6.66 -10.87 -18.03
N PHE A 282 7.09 -9.71 -18.53
CA PHE A 282 6.22 -8.81 -19.29
C PHE A 282 5.83 -9.43 -20.63
N ASP A 283 6.79 -10.00 -21.35
CA ASP A 283 6.51 -10.70 -22.61
C ASP A 283 5.54 -11.87 -22.40
N ALA A 284 5.71 -12.67 -21.33
CA ALA A 284 4.82 -13.77 -20.98
C ALA A 284 3.39 -13.31 -20.63
N ALA A 285 3.25 -12.09 -20.12
CA ALA A 285 1.95 -11.44 -19.89
C ALA A 285 1.42 -10.69 -21.12
N GLY A 286 2.08 -10.79 -22.28
CA GLY A 286 1.69 -10.12 -23.51
C GLY A 286 1.98 -8.62 -23.55
N ILE A 287 2.77 -8.10 -22.60
CA ILE A 287 3.14 -6.69 -22.52
C ILE A 287 4.50 -6.48 -23.18
N ASN A 288 4.49 -6.00 -24.42
CA ASN A 288 5.71 -5.54 -25.07
C ASN A 288 6.05 -4.13 -24.60
N LEU A 289 6.96 -4.03 -23.64
CA LEU A 289 7.40 -2.76 -23.05
C LEU A 289 7.95 -1.75 -24.08
N LEU A 290 8.55 -2.21 -25.17
CA LEU A 290 9.09 -1.32 -26.21
C LEU A 290 8.00 -0.68 -27.08
N ASN A 291 6.77 -1.22 -27.04
CA ASN A 291 5.62 -0.67 -27.75
C ASN A 291 4.81 0.33 -26.90
N LEU A 292 5.27 0.66 -25.70
CA LEU A 292 4.59 1.63 -24.82
C LEU A 292 4.86 3.09 -25.21
N ASN A 293 5.65 3.35 -26.26
CA ASN A 293 5.85 4.69 -26.80
C ASN A 293 4.53 5.41 -27.07
N GLY A 294 4.35 6.58 -26.46
CA GLY A 294 3.15 7.40 -26.61
C GLY A 294 1.93 6.91 -25.84
N GLN A 295 2.03 5.79 -25.10
CA GLN A 295 0.93 5.31 -24.25
C GLN A 295 0.95 5.99 -22.88
N THR A 296 -0.23 6.24 -22.32
CA THR A 296 -0.36 6.63 -20.91
C THR A 296 -0.34 5.37 -20.06
N ILE A 297 0.53 5.35 -19.06
CA ILE A 297 0.64 4.22 -18.14
C ILE A 297 0.62 4.73 -16.70
N ARG A 298 0.17 3.86 -15.80
CA ARG A 298 0.31 4.03 -14.35
C ARG A 298 1.25 2.97 -13.84
N VAL A 299 2.24 3.39 -13.05
CA VAL A 299 3.24 2.51 -12.44
C VAL A 299 3.23 2.69 -10.93
N ARG A 300 3.46 1.59 -10.21
CA ARG A 300 3.53 1.59 -8.74
C ARG A 300 4.85 1.01 -8.27
N GLY A 301 5.55 1.69 -7.38
CA GLY A 301 6.86 1.22 -6.93
C GLY A 301 7.57 2.19 -6.00
N TRP A 302 8.76 1.80 -5.56
CA TRP A 302 9.63 2.67 -4.77
C TRP A 302 10.30 3.69 -5.68
N LEU A 303 10.03 4.97 -5.43
CA LEU A 303 10.74 6.07 -6.08
C LEU A 303 12.15 6.17 -5.51
N GLN A 304 13.14 6.11 -6.39
CA GLN A 304 14.56 6.19 -6.05
C GLN A 304 15.23 7.23 -6.94
N SER A 305 16.46 7.61 -6.59
CA SER A 305 17.27 8.54 -7.40
C SER A 305 18.44 7.79 -8.03
N TYR A 306 18.50 7.74 -9.35
CA TYR A 306 19.61 7.18 -10.12
C TYR A 306 19.72 7.90 -11.46
N ASN A 307 20.51 8.98 -11.48
CA ASN A 307 20.52 9.94 -12.60
C ASN A 307 19.10 10.45 -12.91
N GLY A 308 18.35 10.88 -11.90
CA GLY A 308 16.94 11.27 -12.02
C GLY A 308 16.02 10.41 -11.15
N PRO A 309 14.77 10.84 -10.91
CA PRO A 309 13.78 10.03 -10.22
C PRO A 309 13.44 8.80 -11.06
N TYR A 310 13.41 7.61 -10.46
CA TYR A 310 13.07 6.39 -11.19
C TYR A 310 12.34 5.37 -10.33
N ILE A 311 11.61 4.48 -10.99
CA ILE A 311 11.06 3.25 -10.42
C ILE A 311 11.63 2.06 -11.18
N GLU A 312 12.19 1.09 -10.47
CA GLU A 312 12.47 -0.23 -11.04
C GLU A 312 11.23 -1.13 -10.90
N ILE A 313 10.83 -1.77 -12.00
CA ILE A 313 9.74 -2.76 -12.00
C ILE A 313 10.23 -4.15 -12.40
N ASP A 314 9.61 -5.16 -11.79
CA ASP A 314 10.07 -6.55 -11.81
C ASP A 314 8.99 -7.57 -12.20
N HIS A 315 7.74 -7.12 -12.36
CA HIS A 315 6.61 -7.95 -12.80
C HIS A 315 5.51 -7.10 -13.47
N PRO A 316 4.67 -7.73 -14.31
CA PRO A 316 3.62 -7.07 -15.07
C PRO A 316 2.63 -6.28 -14.22
N GLU A 317 2.29 -6.77 -13.04
CA GLU A 317 1.26 -6.14 -12.21
C GLU A 317 1.73 -4.77 -11.69
N ARG A 318 3.02 -4.42 -11.77
CA ARG A 318 3.51 -3.07 -11.44
C ARG A 318 3.02 -1.98 -12.39
N ILE A 319 2.52 -2.34 -13.58
CA ILE A 319 2.11 -1.41 -14.63
C ILE A 319 0.65 -1.63 -15.03
N GLU A 320 -0.09 -0.54 -15.16
CA GLU A 320 -1.40 -0.49 -15.80
C GLU A 320 -1.28 0.37 -17.07
N ILE A 321 -1.75 -0.15 -18.20
CA ILE A 321 -1.86 0.64 -19.43
C ILE A 321 -3.20 1.38 -19.35
N ILE A 322 -3.15 2.71 -19.29
CA ILE A 322 -4.34 3.55 -19.22
C ILE A 322 -4.77 3.80 -20.66
N SER A 323 -5.76 3.03 -21.11
CA SER A 323 -6.37 3.28 -22.42
C SER A 323 -6.98 4.69 -22.45
N PRO A 324 -6.80 5.45 -23.54
CA PRO A 324 -7.43 6.76 -23.70
C PRO A 324 -8.95 6.68 -23.83
#